data_AF-A0A5T1B3A4-F1
#
_entry.id   AF-A0A5T1B3A4-F1
#
_cell.length_a   1.000
_cell.length_b   1.000
_cell.length_c   1.000
_cell.angle_alpha   90.00
_cell.angle_beta   90.00
_cell.angle_gamma   90.00
#
_symmetry.space_group_name_H-M   'P 1'
#
loop_
_entity.id
_entity.type
_entity.pdbx_description
1 polymer ?
#
loop_
_entity_poly.entity_id
_entity_poly.type
_entity_poly.pdbx_seq_one_letter_code
_entity_poly.pdbx_strand_id
1 'polypeptide(L)'
;MQLVELTKKFLSTQNISQNNLSDRLGINKSYMVGYMKEGSSYKYASKVEPLLEKYIKSFVEEKSVKELQTPFIATKDAKAINVTIESAMSNREMGVIIGEAGTGKSRAIKEYAAKNGTRVVLFEATTETSKRMLLVGLENKLNVCFKGSLDDKIRGIASELARTSKVLIIDESEHLPFRALECLRRIYDFSNTALILVGTRKL
;
A
#
# COMPACT_ATOMS: atom_id res chain seq x y z
N MET A 1 -32.23 -5.00 -4.59
CA MET A 1 -32.55 -4.09 -3.47
C MET A 1 -31.56 -4.20 -2.30
N GLN A 2 -31.20 -5.41 -1.82
CA GLN A 2 -30.26 -5.58 -0.71
C GLN A 2 -28.87 -4.93 -0.92
N LEU A 3 -28.28 -5.04 -2.11
CA LEU A 3 -26.94 -4.50 -2.36
C LEU A 3 -26.88 -2.96 -2.35
N VAL A 4 -27.92 -2.28 -2.85
CA VAL A 4 -28.00 -0.81 -2.82
C VAL A 4 -28.05 -0.29 -1.39
N GLU A 5 -28.82 -0.97 -0.53
CA GLU A 5 -28.94 -0.61 0.88
C GLU A 5 -27.62 -0.85 1.64
N LEU A 6 -26.99 -2.01 1.42
CA LEU A 6 -25.65 -2.30 1.93
C LEU A 6 -24.62 -1.25 1.49
N THR A 7 -24.69 -0.82 0.22
CA THR A 7 -23.81 0.21 -0.32
C THR A 7 -24.05 1.56 0.34
N LYS A 8 -25.31 1.96 0.57
CA LYS A 8 -25.62 3.20 1.31
C LYS A 8 -25.05 3.18 2.72
N LYS A 9 -25.21 2.07 3.44
CA LYS A 9 -24.64 1.88 4.77
C LYS A 9 -23.11 1.89 4.77
N PHE A 10 -22.50 1.30 3.74
CA PHE A 10 -21.05 1.31 3.54
C PHE A 10 -20.52 2.74 3.32
N LEU A 11 -21.15 3.50 2.42
CA LEU A 11 -20.78 4.90 2.12
C LEU A 11 -20.86 5.78 3.37
N SER A 12 -21.91 5.63 4.19
CA SER A 12 -22.06 6.40 5.43
C SER A 12 -21.03 6.00 6.49
N THR A 13 -20.78 4.71 6.67
CA THR A 13 -19.80 4.20 7.65
C THR A 13 -18.37 4.62 7.29
N GLN A 14 -18.04 4.67 6.01
CA GLN A 14 -16.70 5.00 5.51
C GLN A 14 -16.53 6.49 5.18
N ASN A 15 -17.57 7.30 5.32
CA ASN A 15 -17.59 8.72 4.96
C ASN A 15 -17.05 9.00 3.54
N ILE A 16 -17.44 8.17 2.57
CA ILE A 16 -17.05 8.30 1.16
C ILE A 16 -18.26 8.61 0.28
N SER A 17 -18.06 9.40 -0.78
CA SER A 17 -19.12 9.72 -1.73
C SER A 17 -19.30 8.63 -2.80
N GLN A 18 -20.48 8.58 -3.41
CA GLN A 18 -20.77 7.68 -4.53
C GLN A 18 -19.81 7.90 -5.71
N ASN A 19 -19.41 9.15 -5.95
CA ASN A 19 -18.44 9.49 -7.00
C ASN A 19 -17.05 8.93 -6.67
N ASN A 20 -16.61 9.05 -5.42
CA ASN A 20 -15.33 8.49 -4.99
C ASN A 20 -15.34 6.95 -5.08
N LEU A 21 -16.45 6.30 -4.71
CA LEU A 21 -16.60 4.85 -4.87
C LEU A 21 -16.60 4.43 -6.35
N SER A 22 -17.22 5.22 -7.23
CA SER A 22 -17.23 4.97 -8.68
C SER A 22 -15.82 5.01 -9.27
N ASP A 23 -15.02 6.01 -8.87
CA ASP A 23 -13.63 6.16 -9.30
C ASP A 23 -12.78 4.97 -8.84
N ARG A 24 -12.97 4.49 -7.61
CA ARG A 24 -12.26 3.29 -7.07
C ARG A 24 -12.63 1.99 -7.79
N LEU A 25 -13.88 1.87 -8.24
CA LEU A 25 -14.38 0.70 -8.95
C LEU A 25 -14.10 0.76 -10.45
N GLY A 26 -13.60 1.89 -10.97
CA GLY A 26 -13.39 2.09 -12.40
C GLY A 26 -14.68 2.09 -13.21
N ILE A 27 -15.82 2.43 -12.59
CA ILE A 27 -17.12 2.47 -13.25
C ILE A 27 -17.52 3.90 -13.61
N ASN A 28 -18.31 4.04 -14.67
CA ASN A 28 -18.87 5.33 -15.03
C ASN A 28 -19.77 5.86 -13.90
N LYS A 29 -19.55 7.12 -13.48
CA LYS A 29 -20.30 7.77 -12.39
C LYS A 29 -21.80 7.77 -12.62
N SER A 30 -22.25 7.96 -13.86
CA SER A 30 -23.67 7.92 -14.22
C SER A 30 -24.28 6.53 -14.04
N TYR A 31 -23.49 5.46 -14.20
CA TYR A 31 -23.97 4.10 -13.95
C TYR A 31 -24.16 3.83 -12.46
N MET A 32 -23.24 4.31 -11.62
CA MET A 32 -23.39 4.22 -10.16
C MET A 32 -24.61 5.00 -9.68
N VAL A 33 -24.79 6.24 -10.14
CA VAL A 33 -25.95 7.08 -9.75
C VAL A 33 -27.26 6.43 -10.18
N GLY A 34 -27.36 5.93 -11.41
CA GLY A 34 -28.54 5.22 -11.91
C GLY A 34 -28.81 3.94 -11.13
N TYR A 35 -27.78 3.13 -10.87
CA TYR A 35 -27.88 1.92 -10.07
C TYR A 35 -28.31 2.19 -8.63
N MET A 36 -27.81 3.24 -7.98
CA MET A 36 -28.19 3.60 -6.61
C MET A 36 -29.64 4.09 -6.47
N LYS A 37 -30.28 4.48 -7.59
CA LYS A 37 -31.67 4.92 -7.66
C LYS A 37 -32.63 3.77 -8.01
N GLU A 38 -32.29 2.98 -9.03
CA GLU A 38 -33.17 1.97 -9.63
C GLU A 38 -32.80 0.53 -9.23
N GLY A 39 -31.64 0.32 -8.61
CA GLY A 39 -31.14 -0.99 -8.21
C GLY A 39 -30.98 -1.94 -9.40
N SER A 40 -31.30 -3.21 -9.18
CA SER A 40 -31.14 -4.29 -10.17
C SER A 40 -32.03 -4.12 -11.40
N SER A 41 -33.02 -3.22 -11.36
CA SER A 41 -33.84 -2.85 -12.52
C SER A 41 -33.14 -1.87 -13.47
N TYR A 42 -32.00 -1.30 -13.07
CA TYR A 42 -31.24 -0.37 -13.90
C TYR A 42 -30.61 -1.05 -15.12
N LYS A 43 -30.67 -0.41 -16.28
CA LYS A 43 -30.16 -0.93 -17.57
C LYS A 43 -28.70 -1.41 -17.52
N TYR A 44 -27.86 -0.81 -16.67
CA TYR A 44 -26.44 -1.17 -16.53
C TYR A 44 -26.12 -1.82 -15.18
N ALA A 45 -27.12 -2.35 -14.46
CA ALA A 45 -26.91 -3.04 -13.17
C ALA A 45 -25.85 -4.15 -13.27
N SER A 46 -25.87 -4.94 -14.34
CA SER A 46 -24.90 -6.01 -14.60
C SER A 46 -23.44 -5.54 -14.72
N LYS A 47 -23.20 -4.25 -14.97
CA LYS A 47 -21.85 -3.64 -14.99
C LYS A 47 -21.41 -3.10 -13.63
N VAL A 48 -22.33 -2.96 -12.68
CA VAL A 48 -22.08 -2.35 -11.36
C VAL A 48 -22.09 -3.42 -10.27
N GLU A 49 -23.08 -4.31 -10.26
CA GLU A 49 -23.30 -5.30 -9.20
C GLU A 49 -22.08 -6.19 -8.92
N PRO A 50 -21.43 -6.83 -9.91
CA PRO A 50 -20.32 -7.74 -9.62
C PRO A 50 -19.10 -7.03 -9.01
N LEU A 51 -18.83 -5.79 -9.47
CA LEU A 51 -17.70 -5.00 -8.97
C LEU A 51 -17.98 -4.50 -7.55
N LEU A 52 -19.21 -4.08 -7.30
CA LEU A 52 -19.65 -3.56 -6.01
C LEU A 52 -19.71 -4.67 -4.95
N GLU A 53 -20.25 -5.85 -5.29
CA GLU A 53 -20.26 -7.02 -4.41
C GLU A 53 -18.84 -7.47 -4.07
N LYS A 54 -17.96 -7.59 -5.08
CA LYS A 54 -16.57 -7.98 -4.86
C LYS A 54 -15.86 -7.00 -3.93
N TYR A 55 -16.05 -5.70 -4.14
CA TYR A 55 -15.39 -4.65 -3.35
C TYR A 55 -15.91 -4.57 -1.91
N ILE A 56 -17.23 -4.69 -1.71
CA ILE A 56 -17.81 -4.71 -0.36
C ILE A 56 -17.40 -5.98 0.37
N LYS A 57 -17.39 -7.14 -0.29
CA LYS A 57 -16.97 -8.40 0.30
C LYS A 57 -15.50 -8.38 0.72
N SER A 58 -14.59 -7.91 -0.14
CA SER A 58 -13.17 -7.75 0.21
C SER A 58 -12.98 -6.79 1.37
N PHE A 59 -13.78 -5.72 1.44
CA PHE A 59 -13.73 -4.78 2.56
C PHE A 59 -14.19 -5.40 3.89
N VAL A 60 -15.28 -6.17 3.89
CA VAL A 60 -15.77 -6.87 5.09
C VAL A 60 -14.77 -7.92 5.56
N GLU A 61 -14.16 -8.66 4.64
CA GLU A 61 -13.10 -9.64 4.93
C GLU A 61 -11.83 -8.95 5.47
N GLU A 62 -11.41 -7.82 4.91
CA GLU A 62 -10.29 -7.04 5.45
C GLU A 62 -10.57 -6.49 6.84
N LYS A 63 -11.82 -6.08 7.11
CA LYS A 63 -12.23 -5.52 8.40
C LYS A 63 -12.34 -6.60 9.49
N SER A 64 -12.91 -7.76 9.18
CA SER A 64 -12.99 -8.88 10.13
C SER A 64 -11.60 -9.42 10.48
N VAL A 65 -10.66 -9.45 9.52
CA VAL A 65 -9.26 -9.81 9.77
C VAL A 65 -8.55 -8.77 10.65
N LYS A 66 -8.86 -7.47 10.52
CA LYS A 66 -8.32 -6.43 11.41
C LYS A 66 -8.88 -6.50 12.83
N GLU A 67 -10.16 -6.84 12.99
CA GLU A 67 -10.81 -6.99 14.30
C GLU A 67 -10.32 -8.24 15.06
N LEU A 68 -9.85 -9.27 14.35
CA LEU A 68 -9.21 -10.46 14.94
C LEU A 68 -7.76 -10.26 15.37
N GLN A 69 -7.14 -9.13 15.01
CA GLN A 69 -5.76 -8.85 15.40
C GLN A 69 -5.72 -8.20 16.79
N THR A 70 -4.81 -8.69 17.63
CA THR A 70 -4.55 -8.08 18.94
C THR A 70 -4.24 -6.58 18.79
N PRO A 71 -4.76 -5.75 19.73
CA PRO A 71 -4.55 -4.32 19.68
C PRO A 71 -3.05 -4.01 19.70
N PHE A 72 -2.62 -3.06 18.87
CA PHE A 72 -1.21 -2.67 18.82
C PHE A 72 -0.81 -1.95 20.11
N ILE A 73 0.22 -2.47 20.77
CA ILE A 73 0.82 -1.86 21.96
C ILE A 73 2.11 -1.15 21.54
N ALA A 74 2.20 0.15 21.80
CA ALA A 74 3.39 0.95 21.50
C ALA A 74 4.53 0.63 22.48
N THR A 75 5.34 -0.39 22.14
CA THR A 75 6.56 -0.76 22.87
C THR A 75 7.67 0.28 22.68
N LYS A 76 8.75 0.17 23.48
CA LYS A 76 9.95 1.01 23.29
C LYS A 76 10.55 0.83 21.90
N ASP A 77 10.63 -0.41 21.41
CA ASP A 77 11.17 -0.71 20.09
C ASP A 77 10.29 -0.14 18.98
N ALA A 78 8.96 -0.25 19.09
CA ALA A 78 8.05 0.37 18.14
C ALA A 78 8.21 1.89 18.07
N LYS A 79 8.40 2.55 19.22
CA LYS A 79 8.67 3.99 19.27
C LYS A 79 10.01 4.34 18.63
N ALA A 80 11.06 3.56 18.89
CA ALA A 80 12.38 3.74 18.29
C ALA A 80 12.32 3.60 16.76
N ILE A 81 11.64 2.55 16.26
CA ILE A 81 11.40 2.35 14.83
C ILE A 81 10.73 3.57 14.19
N ASN A 82 9.66 4.08 14.82
CA ASN A 82 8.97 5.26 14.30
C ASN A 82 9.90 6.50 14.25
N VAL A 83 10.68 6.74 15.31
CA VAL A 83 11.65 7.85 15.35
C VAL A 83 12.70 7.70 14.24
N THR A 84 13.22 6.49 14.02
CA THR A 84 14.17 6.22 12.93
C THR A 84 13.56 6.53 11.57
N ILE A 85 12.32 6.11 11.31
CA ILE A 85 11.63 6.39 10.05
C ILE A 85 11.45 7.90 9.87
N GLU A 86 10.94 8.62 10.88
CA GLU A 86 10.73 10.08 10.80
C GLU A 86 12.05 10.85 10.60
N SER A 87 13.13 10.42 11.26
CA SER A 87 14.46 11.01 11.09
C SER A 87 14.97 10.82 9.66
N ALA A 88 14.89 9.60 9.13
CA ALA A 88 15.30 9.31 7.76
C ALA A 88 14.46 10.09 6.74
N MET A 89 13.15 10.24 6.97
CA MET A 89 12.27 11.06 6.14
C MET A 89 12.68 12.53 6.15
N SER A 90 12.99 13.08 7.32
CA SER A 90 13.40 14.48 7.47
C SER A 90 14.74 14.77 6.78
N ASN A 91 15.68 13.84 6.88
CA ASN A 91 17.02 13.97 6.30
C ASN A 91 17.12 13.47 4.85
N ARG A 92 16.08 12.78 4.35
CA ARG A 92 16.07 12.07 3.05
C ARG A 92 17.16 11.01 2.94
N GLU A 93 17.42 10.30 4.04
CA GLU A 93 18.50 9.33 4.16
C GLU A 93 18.03 7.88 3.96
N MET A 94 18.99 7.01 3.68
CA MET A 94 18.80 5.57 3.77
C MET A 94 19.05 5.12 5.22
N GLY A 95 18.10 4.35 5.78
CA GLY A 95 18.20 3.81 7.14
C GLY A 95 18.04 2.29 7.16
N VAL A 96 18.60 1.66 8.19
CA VAL A 96 18.47 0.21 8.40
C VAL A 96 17.95 -0.06 9.82
N ILE A 97 16.97 -0.95 9.93
CA ILE A 97 16.38 -1.39 11.19
C ILE A 97 16.60 -2.90 11.32
N ILE A 98 17.51 -3.26 12.22
CA ILE A 98 17.88 -4.66 12.49
C ILE A 98 17.31 -5.08 13.84
N GLY A 99 16.72 -6.27 13.90
CA GLY A 99 16.34 -6.89 15.17
C GLY A 99 16.12 -8.39 15.01
N GLU A 100 15.99 -9.12 16.11
CA GLU A 100 15.70 -10.56 16.05
C GLU A 100 14.26 -10.81 15.53
N ALA A 101 14.02 -12.02 15.01
CA ALA A 101 12.67 -12.42 14.60
C ALA A 101 11.74 -12.44 15.84
N GLY A 102 10.49 -12.02 15.66
CA GLY A 102 9.53 -11.94 16.77
C GLY A 102 9.62 -10.70 17.66
N THR A 103 10.56 -9.78 17.42
CA THR A 103 10.66 -8.49 18.15
C THR A 103 9.58 -7.47 17.78
N GLY A 104 8.70 -7.80 16.83
CA GLY A 104 7.58 -6.94 16.44
C GLY A 104 7.89 -5.88 15.39
N LYS A 105 9.06 -5.91 14.73
CA LYS A 105 9.43 -4.96 13.66
C LYS A 105 8.36 -4.83 12.57
N SER A 106 7.98 -5.96 11.96
CA SER A 106 6.98 -6.01 10.89
C SER A 106 5.63 -5.48 11.37
N ARG A 107 5.26 -5.75 12.62
CA ARG A 107 4.03 -5.22 13.22
C ARG A 107 4.12 -3.70 13.43
N ALA A 108 5.26 -3.19 13.88
CA ALA A 108 5.49 -1.76 14.10
C ALA A 108 5.45 -0.96 12.79
N ILE A 109 6.11 -1.43 11.72
CA ILE A 109 6.10 -0.73 10.43
C ILE A 109 4.74 -0.84 9.73
N LYS A 110 4.00 -1.95 9.89
CA LYS A 110 2.62 -2.08 9.39
C LYS A 110 1.69 -1.11 10.09
N GLU A 111 1.83 -0.93 11.40
CA GLU A 111 1.10 0.08 12.17
C GLU A 111 1.48 1.50 11.74
N TYR A 112 2.77 1.78 11.56
CA TYR A 112 3.25 3.08 11.07
C TYR A 112 2.68 3.40 9.68
N ALA A 113 2.68 2.43 8.76
CA ALA A 113 2.10 2.57 7.43
C ALA A 113 0.58 2.79 7.50
N ALA A 114 -0.14 2.08 8.36
CA ALA A 114 -1.57 2.26 8.54
C ALA A 114 -1.92 3.67 9.05
N LYS A 115 -1.12 4.22 9.96
CA LYS A 115 -1.29 5.59 10.49
C LYS A 115 -0.96 6.69 9.48
N ASN A 116 0.08 6.49 8.68
CA ASN A 116 0.58 7.49 7.74
C ASN A 116 0.01 7.35 6.31
N GLY A 117 -0.74 6.27 6.05
CA GLY A 117 -1.49 6.06 4.83
C GLY A 117 -0.61 6.11 3.58
N THR A 118 -1.04 6.92 2.60
CA THR A 118 -0.39 7.02 1.29
C THR A 118 1.03 7.61 1.31
N ARG A 119 1.49 8.14 2.45
CA ARG A 119 2.86 8.60 2.64
C ARG A 119 3.87 7.45 2.71
N VAL A 120 3.42 6.22 2.94
CA VAL A 120 4.30 5.05 3.12
C VAL A 120 4.09 4.04 2.00
N VAL A 121 5.18 3.68 1.32
CA VAL A 121 5.24 2.53 0.41
C VAL A 121 5.93 1.40 1.15
N LEU A 122 5.15 0.49 1.74
CA LEU A 122 5.66 -0.67 2.45
C LEU A 122 5.70 -1.88 1.52
N PHE A 123 6.86 -2.48 1.27
CA PHE A 123 7.03 -3.72 0.49
C PHE A 123 7.65 -4.81 1.37
N GLU A 124 7.05 -5.99 1.43
CA GLU A 124 7.56 -7.13 2.19
C GLU A 124 8.29 -8.07 1.22
N ALA A 125 9.59 -8.29 1.45
CA ALA A 125 10.40 -9.17 0.63
C ALA A 125 10.26 -10.63 1.08
N THR A 126 10.43 -11.53 0.13
CA THR A 126 10.43 -12.98 0.33
C THR A 126 11.64 -13.57 -0.37
N THR A 127 11.98 -14.83 -0.07
CA THR A 127 13.10 -15.54 -0.72
C THR A 127 12.97 -15.61 -2.24
N GLU A 128 11.74 -15.55 -2.77
CA GLU A 128 11.44 -15.57 -4.21
C GLU A 128 11.50 -14.17 -4.85
N THR A 129 11.72 -13.11 -4.06
CA THR A 129 11.66 -11.74 -4.57
C THR A 129 12.84 -11.45 -5.49
N SER A 130 12.58 -11.54 -6.79
CA SER A 130 13.51 -11.07 -7.82
C SER A 130 13.45 -9.55 -8.01
N LYS A 131 14.48 -8.97 -8.64
CA LYS A 131 14.49 -7.54 -9.02
C LYS A 131 13.26 -7.13 -9.85
N ARG A 132 12.74 -8.04 -10.68
CA ARG A 132 11.55 -7.77 -11.51
C ARG A 132 10.29 -7.73 -10.64
N MET A 133 10.15 -8.67 -9.71
CA MET A 133 9.02 -8.71 -8.78
C MET A 133 9.01 -7.50 -7.86
N LEU A 134 10.18 -7.07 -7.37
CA LEU A 134 10.32 -5.83 -6.62
C LEU A 134 9.77 -4.64 -7.42
N LEU A 135 10.28 -4.40 -8.63
CA LEU A 135 9.86 -3.24 -9.43
C LEU A 135 8.36 -3.28 -9.75
N VAL A 136 7.82 -4.43 -10.15
CA VAL A 136 6.37 -4.59 -10.41
C VAL A 136 5.55 -4.39 -9.14
N GLY A 137 6.03 -4.89 -8.00
CA GLY A 137 5.36 -4.70 -6.72
C GLY A 137 5.35 -3.24 -6.26
N LEU A 138 6.43 -2.49 -6.51
CA LEU A 138 6.48 -1.05 -6.26
C LEU A 138 5.56 -0.28 -7.20
N GLU A 139 5.54 -0.61 -8.49
CA GLU A 139 4.58 -0.07 -9.48
C GLU A 139 3.13 -0.24 -8.99
N ASN A 140 2.77 -1.45 -8.56
CA ASN A 140 1.43 -1.76 -8.03
C ASN A 140 1.11 -0.96 -6.76
N LYS A 141 2.05 -0.84 -5.81
CA LYS A 141 1.85 -0.07 -4.57
C LYS A 141 1.74 1.44 -4.81
N LEU A 142 2.37 1.93 -5.87
CA LEU A 142 2.27 3.32 -6.31
C LEU A 142 1.07 3.57 -7.23
N ASN A 143 0.36 2.52 -7.67
CA ASN A 143 -0.72 2.56 -8.65
C ASN A 143 -0.27 3.19 -9.99
N VAL A 144 0.91 2.81 -10.47
CA VAL A 144 1.51 3.26 -11.73
C VAL A 144 1.98 2.06 -12.55
N CYS A 145 2.20 2.26 -13.84
CA CYS A 145 2.75 1.22 -14.72
C CYS A 145 3.68 1.88 -15.74
N PHE A 146 4.98 1.60 -15.63
CA PHE A 146 5.97 2.12 -16.55
C PHE A 146 6.29 1.07 -17.62
N LYS A 147 6.27 1.51 -18.88
CA LYS A 147 6.67 0.71 -20.04
C LYS A 147 8.15 0.97 -20.33
N GLY A 148 8.79 0.02 -21.01
CA GLY A 148 10.17 0.15 -21.46
C GLY A 148 11.14 -0.74 -20.68
N SER A 149 12.39 -0.28 -20.61
CA SER A 149 13.50 -0.97 -19.99
C SER A 149 13.37 -1.03 -18.47
N LEU A 150 14.23 -1.83 -17.82
CA LEU A 150 14.36 -1.81 -16.36
C LEU A 150 14.79 -0.43 -15.84
N ASP A 151 15.58 0.31 -16.62
CA ASP A 151 16.03 1.65 -16.24
C ASP A 151 14.87 2.64 -16.24
N ASP A 152 14.00 2.57 -17.26
CA ASP A 152 12.80 3.41 -17.37
C ASP A 152 11.87 3.19 -16.17
N LYS A 153 11.70 1.93 -15.74
CA LYS A 153 10.93 1.58 -14.55
C LYS A 153 11.53 2.16 -13.26
N ILE A 154 12.85 2.01 -13.08
CA ILE A 154 13.56 2.55 -11.91
C ILE A 154 13.38 4.07 -11.83
N ARG A 155 13.59 4.78 -12.94
CA ARG A 155 13.44 6.24 -13.00
C ARG A 155 11.99 6.67 -12.82
N GLY A 156 11.04 5.94 -13.40
CA GLY A 156 9.61 6.20 -13.22
C GLY A 156 9.19 6.08 -11.76
N ILE A 157 9.57 4.98 -11.10
CA ILE A 157 9.31 4.77 -9.66
C ILE A 157 9.95 5.89 -8.83
N ALA A 158 11.22 6.22 -9.12
CA ALA A 158 11.92 7.27 -8.39
C ALA A 158 11.25 8.65 -8.54
N SER A 159 10.83 9.00 -9.75
CA SER A 159 10.11 10.25 -10.02
C SER A 159 8.78 10.32 -9.27
N GLU A 160 8.03 9.22 -9.24
CA GLU A 160 6.76 9.15 -8.52
C GLU A 160 6.94 9.27 -6.99
N LEU A 161 7.98 8.63 -6.44
CA LEU A 161 8.35 8.76 -5.03
C LEU A 161 8.73 10.20 -4.67
N ALA A 162 9.60 10.83 -5.47
CA ALA A 162 10.03 12.21 -5.28
C ALA A 162 8.86 13.20 -5.33
N ARG A 163 7.99 13.05 -6.34
CA ARG A 163 6.81 13.89 -6.54
C ARG A 163 5.83 13.84 -5.37
N THR A 164 5.71 12.67 -4.73
CA THR A 164 4.73 12.44 -3.68
C THR A 164 5.31 12.52 -2.26
N SER A 165 6.63 12.75 -2.13
CA SER A 165 7.34 12.83 -0.84
C SER A 165 7.01 11.65 0.08
N LYS A 166 6.87 10.45 -0.51
CA LYS A 166 6.60 9.20 0.21
C LYS A 166 7.87 8.70 0.87
N VAL A 167 7.78 7.75 1.79
CA VAL A 167 8.91 6.93 2.27
C VAL A 167 8.78 5.52 1.71
N LEU A 168 9.90 4.94 1.29
CA LEU A 168 9.96 3.54 0.86
C LEU A 168 10.49 2.68 2.02
N ILE A 169 9.70 1.71 2.47
CA ILE A 169 10.06 0.78 3.54
C ILE A 169 10.06 -0.63 2.96
N ILE A 170 11.16 -1.35 3.12
CA ILE A 170 11.33 -2.74 2.67
C ILE A 170 11.44 -3.64 3.90
N ASP A 171 10.40 -4.42 4.19
CA ASP A 171 10.40 -5.44 5.25
C ASP A 171 11.05 -6.74 4.77
N GLU A 172 11.60 -7.51 5.71
CA GLU A 172 12.32 -8.78 5.46
C GLU A 172 13.40 -8.65 4.36
N SER A 173 14.09 -7.51 4.35
CA SER A 173 15.03 -7.13 3.29
C SER A 173 16.25 -8.05 3.18
N GLU A 174 16.56 -8.86 4.20
CA GLU A 174 17.58 -9.92 4.13
C GLU A 174 17.28 -10.99 3.06
N HIS A 175 16.04 -11.06 2.58
CA HIS A 175 15.64 -11.97 1.51
C HIS A 175 15.88 -11.40 0.11
N LEU A 176 16.21 -10.12 -0.01
CA LEU A 176 16.46 -9.52 -1.31
C LEU A 176 17.82 -9.96 -1.86
N PRO A 177 17.88 -10.38 -3.13
CA PRO A 177 19.16 -10.59 -3.79
C PRO A 177 19.86 -9.24 -4.00
N PHE A 178 21.20 -9.28 -4.07
CA PHE A 178 22.03 -8.09 -4.30
C PHE A 178 21.55 -7.19 -5.45
N ARG A 179 21.13 -7.80 -6.58
CA ARG A 179 20.63 -7.06 -7.73
C ARG A 179 19.34 -6.27 -7.45
N ALA A 180 18.50 -6.71 -6.52
CA ALA A 180 17.31 -5.98 -6.09
C ALA A 180 17.68 -4.82 -5.16
N LEU A 181 18.64 -5.03 -4.24
CA LEU A 181 19.21 -3.96 -3.40
C LEU A 181 19.84 -2.85 -4.26
N GLU A 182 20.60 -3.20 -5.30
CA GLU A 182 21.12 -2.20 -6.25
C GLU A 182 20.01 -1.43 -6.96
N CYS A 183 18.89 -2.07 -7.31
CA CYS A 183 17.73 -1.35 -7.85
C CYS A 183 17.16 -0.35 -6.84
N LEU A 184 17.03 -0.73 -5.57
CA LEU A 184 16.56 0.16 -4.50
C LEU A 184 17.52 1.34 -4.29
N ARG A 185 18.83 1.08 -4.28
CA ARG A 185 19.88 2.12 -4.18
C ARG A 185 19.75 3.12 -5.33
N ARG A 186 19.57 2.66 -6.57
CA ARG A 186 19.34 3.55 -7.72
C ARG A 186 18.05 4.34 -7.62
N ILE A 187 16.96 3.74 -7.13
CA ILE A 187 15.69 4.45 -6.88
C ILE A 187 15.92 5.55 -5.85
N TYR A 188 16.62 5.25 -4.75
CA TYR A 188 17.01 6.23 -3.73
C TYR A 188 17.81 7.39 -4.34
N ASP A 189 18.89 7.10 -5.08
CA ASP A 189 19.74 8.10 -5.72
C ASP A 189 18.95 9.06 -6.62
N PHE A 190 17.99 8.54 -7.40
CA PHE A 190 17.20 9.35 -8.33
C PHE A 190 16.04 10.08 -7.68
N SER A 191 15.48 9.57 -6.58
CA SER A 191 14.29 10.13 -5.94
C SER A 191 14.62 11.08 -4.79
N ASN A 192 15.81 10.97 -4.21
CA ASN A 192 16.19 11.64 -2.95
C ASN A 192 15.08 11.51 -1.89
N THR A 193 14.51 10.31 -1.81
CA THR A 193 13.42 9.92 -0.93
C THR A 193 13.95 8.94 0.09
N ALA A 194 13.53 9.06 1.34
CA ALA A 194 13.97 8.15 2.39
C ALA A 194 13.66 6.68 2.05
N LEU A 195 14.66 5.83 2.25
CA LEU A 195 14.59 4.39 2.06
C LEU A 195 14.95 3.69 3.37
N ILE A 196 14.02 2.90 3.91
CA ILE A 196 14.26 2.11 5.12
C ILE A 196 14.29 0.63 4.76
N LEU A 197 15.41 -0.03 5.09
CA LEU A 197 15.52 -1.49 5.03
C LEU A 197 15.30 -2.06 6.43
N VAL A 198 14.36 -2.99 6.56
CA VAL A 198 14.02 -3.65 7.82
C VAL A 198 14.32 -5.13 7.68
N GLY A 199 14.97 -5.71 8.69
CA GLY A 199 15.36 -7.11 8.63
C GLY A 199 16.00 -7.66 9.90
N THR A 200 16.53 -8.86 9.79
CA THR A 200 17.36 -9.50 10.84
C THR A 200 18.84 -9.23 10.63
N ARG A 201 19.69 -9.81 11.49
CA ARG A 201 21.16 -9.68 11.44
C ARG A 201 21.82 -10.23 10.18
N LYS A 202 21.05 -10.83 9.26
CA LYS A 202 21.54 -11.38 7.98
C LYS A 202 21.60 -10.36 6.85
N LEU A 203 20.90 -9.23 7.01
CA LEU A 203 20.93 -8.09 6.09
C LEU A 203 22.32 -7.44 6.09
#